data_AF-A0A6L5G1E8-F1
#
_entry.id   AF-A0A6L5G1E8-F1
#
_cell.length_a   1.000
_cell.length_b   1.000
_cell.length_c   1.000
_cell.angle_alpha   90.00
_cell.angle_beta   90.00
_cell.angle_gamma   90.00
#
_symmetry.space_group_name_H-M   'P 1'
#
loop_
_entity.id
_entity.type
_entity.pdbx_description
1 polymer ?
#
loop_
_entity_poly.entity_id
_entity_poly.type
_entity_poly.pdbx_seq_one_letter_code
_entity_poly.pdbx_strand_id
1 'polypeptide(L)' 'MVRHEHEPLLGRVWELRQNLTAYDGVYVALAEMLGCPLVTLDRRLAGVAADMVQVETITE' A
#
# COMPACT_ATOMS: atom_id res chain seq x y z
N MET A 1 7.04 -17.73 -3.69
CA MET A 1 6.25 -16.70 -2.97
C MET A 1 7.00 -16.37 -1.69
N VAL A 2 7.46 -15.12 -1.53
CA VAL A 2 8.18 -14.65 -0.34
C VAL A 2 7.18 -13.96 0.58
N ARG A 3 7.26 -14.20 1.89
CA ARG A 3 6.48 -13.46 2.88
C ARG A 3 7.35 -12.35 3.45
N HIS A 4 6.74 -11.18 3.67
CA HIS A 4 7.39 -10.04 4.32
C HIS A 4 6.83 -9.88 5.72
N GLU A 5 7.71 -9.55 6.68
CA GLU A 5 7.31 -9.25 8.04
C GLU A 5 6.61 -7.89 8.08
N HIS A 6 5.65 -7.74 9.01
CA HIS A 6 4.87 -6.51 9.14
C HIS A 6 5.57 -5.48 10.03
N GLU A 7 6.39 -5.93 10.98
CA GLU A 7 7.07 -5.07 11.97
C GLU A 7 7.90 -3.95 11.31
N PRO A 8 8.71 -4.20 10.27
CA PRO A 8 9.45 -3.13 9.58
C PRO A 8 8.57 -2.07 8.92
N LEU A 9 7.31 -2.42 8.60
CA LEU A 9 6.37 -1.54 7.91
C LEU A 9 5.61 -0.63 8.88
N LEU A 10 5.54 -0.98 10.17
CA LEU A 10 4.64 -0.33 11.15
C LEU A 10 4.91 1.17 11.31
N GLY A 11 6.18 1.59 11.22
CA GLY A 11 6.55 3.01 11.26
C GLY A 11 5.88 3.80 10.13
N ARG A 12 5.99 3.28 8.90
CA ARG A 12 5.37 3.89 7.72
C ARG A 12 3.85 3.82 7.77
N VAL A 13 3.29 2.68 8.17
CA VAL A 13 1.84 2.52 8.36
C VAL A 13 1.28 3.56 9.32
N TRP A 14 2.01 3.86 10.40
CA TRP A 14 1.60 4.88 11.37
C TRP A 14 1.59 6.30 10.78
N GLU A 15 2.52 6.63 9.89
CA GLU A 15 2.51 7.92 9.18
C GLU A 15 1.29 8.06 8.26
N LEU A 16 0.86 6.96 7.63
CA LEU A 16 -0.26 6.92 6.69
C LEU A 16 -1.66 6.96 7.35
N ARG A 17 -1.73 6.85 8.68
CA ARG A 17 -2.98 6.70 9.46
C ARG A 17 -4.04 7.78 9.25
N GLN A 18 -3.65 8.96 8.76
CA GLN A 18 -4.62 10.04 8.49
C GLN A 18 -5.48 9.75 7.24
N ASN A 19 -4.96 8.95 6.32
CA ASN A 19 -5.59 8.71 5.02
C ASN A 19 -5.99 7.25 4.81
N LEU A 20 -5.33 6.31 5.49
CA LEU A 20 -5.48 4.87 5.28
C LEU A 20 -5.75 4.12 6.57
N THR A 21 -6.49 3.01 6.43
CA THR A 21 -6.58 2.01 7.51
C THR A 21 -5.21 1.35 7.71
N ALA A 22 -4.97 0.74 8.87
CA ALA A 22 -3.73 0.01 9.11
C ALA A 22 -3.52 -1.11 8.08
N TYR A 23 -4.60 -1.76 7.64
CA TYR A 23 -4.54 -2.83 6.64
C TYR A 23 -4.10 -2.30 5.27
N ASP A 24 -4.73 -1.24 4.78
CA ASP A 24 -4.38 -0.63 3.50
C ASP A 24 -2.97 -0.02 3.54
N GLY A 25 -2.62 0.60 4.66
CA GLY A 25 -1.30 1.18 4.89
C GLY A 25 -0.19 0.13 4.82
N VAL A 26 -0.42 -1.11 5.24
CA VAL A 26 0.57 -2.21 5.13
C VAL A 26 0.89 -2.50 3.66
N TYR A 27 -0.12 -2.58 2.79
CA TYR A 27 0.12 -2.85 1.36
C TYR A 27 0.80 -1.68 0.66
N VAL A 28 0.45 -0.44 0.99
CA VAL A 28 1.13 0.75 0.46
C VAL A 28 2.58 0.80 0.93
N ALA A 29 2.83 0.62 2.23
CA ALA A 29 4.18 0.61 2.80
C ALA A 29 5.04 -0.53 2.24
N LEU A 30 4.44 -1.70 2.00
CA LEU A 30 5.12 -2.83 1.38
C LEU A 30 5.50 -2.53 -0.07
N ALA A 31 4.57 -1.99 -0.86
CA ALA A 31 4.83 -1.60 -2.26
C ALA A 31 5.93 -0.54 -2.35
N GLU A 32 5.91 0.45 -1.45
CA GLU A 32 6.94 1.49 -1.33
C GLU A 32 8.31 0.88 -0.98
N MET A 33 8.37 -0.01 0.02
CA MET A 33 9.62 -0.69 0.43
C MET A 33 10.20 -1.57 -0.70
N LEU A 34 9.35 -2.22 -1.48
CA LEU A 34 9.75 -3.09 -2.59
C LEU A 34 10.02 -2.33 -3.89
N GLY A 35 9.64 -1.05 -3.98
CA GLY A 35 9.72 -0.27 -5.21
C GLY A 35 8.88 -0.85 -6.35
N CYS A 36 7.73 -1.45 -6.02
CA CYS A 36 6.84 -2.09 -7.00
C CYS A 36 5.44 -1.44 -7.03
N PRO A 37 4.69 -1.62 -8.12
CA PRO A 37 3.31 -1.15 -8.19
C PRO A 37 2.40 -1.84 -7.14
N LEU A 38 1.47 -1.09 -6.57
CA LEU A 38 0.36 -1.62 -5.79
C LEU A 38 -0.76 -2.05 -6.75
N VAL A 39 -0.99 -3.35 -6.84
CA VAL A 39 -2.10 -3.91 -7.61
C VAL A 39 -3.33 -4.02 -6.73
N THR A 40 -4.44 -3.39 -7.09
CA THR A 40 -5.68 -3.44 -6.31
C THR A 40 -6.94 -3.30 -7.16
N LEU A 41 -8.02 -3.95 -6.72
CA LEU A 41 -9.37 -3.74 -7.26
C LEU A 41 -10.13 -2.62 -6.54
N ASP A 42 -9.62 -2.18 -5.39
CA ASP A 42 -10.24 -1.13 -4.60
C ASP A 42 -9.88 0.23 -5.20
N ARG A 43 -10.87 0.86 -5.85
CA ARG A 43 -10.70 2.18 -6.49
C ARG A 43 -10.44 3.30 -5.48
N ARG A 44 -10.95 3.19 -4.26
CA ARG A 44 -10.75 4.21 -3.23
C ARG A 44 -9.33 4.13 -2.71
N LEU A 45 -8.83 2.92 -2.42
CA LEU A 45 -7.43 2.73 -2.08
C LEU A 45 -6.51 3.19 -3.21
N ALA A 46 -6.83 2.82 -4.46
CA ALA A 46 -6.06 3.22 -5.63
C ALA A 46 -5.90 4.75 -5.73
N GLY A 47 -6.99 5.50 -5.52
CA GLY A 47 -6.97 6.96 -5.56
C GLY A 47 -6.09 7.58 -4.48
N VAL A 48 -6.14 7.07 -3.24
CA VAL A 48 -5.32 7.59 -2.14
C VAL A 48 -3.85 7.17 -2.28
N ALA A 49 -3.59 5.94 -2.72
CA ALA A 49 -2.24 5.39 -2.84
C ALA A 49 -1.47 5.92 -4.05
N ALA A 50 -2.15 6.44 -5.09
CA ALA A 50 -1.51 6.96 -6.29
C ALA A 50 -0.54 8.14 -6.04
N ASP A 51 -0.73 8.87 -4.94
CA ASP A 51 0.18 9.95 -4.52
C ASP A 51 1.45 9.42 -3.82
N MET A 52 1.50 8.11 -3.50
CA MET A 52 2.53 7.49 -2.67
C MET A 52 3.33 6.43 -3.43
N VAL A 53 2.65 5.63 -4.26
CA VAL A 53 3.23 4.52 -5.03
C VAL A 53 2.57 4.45 -6.40
N GLN A 54 3.22 3.78 -7.35
CA GLN A 54 2.55 3.43 -8.61
C GLN A 54 1.40 2.46 -8.30
N VAL A 55 0.24 2.66 -8.93
CA VAL A 55 -0.95 1.84 -8.71
C VAL A 55 -1.42 1.24 -10.02
N GLU A 56 -1.70 -0.06 -9.99
CA GLU A 56 -2.32 -0.79 -11.09
C GLU A 56 -3.70 -1.28 -10.67
N THR A 57 -4.73 -0.77 -11.32
CA THR A 57 -6.08 -1.28 -11.14
C THR A 57 -6.38 -2.33 -12.17
N ILE A 58 -6.76 -3.53 -11.73
CA ILE A 58 -7.23 -4.56 -12.64
C ILE A 58 -8.70 -4.27 -12.94
N THR A 59 -8.98 -3.80 -14.16
CA THR A 59 -10.34 -3.77 -14.71
C THR A 59 -10.54 -5.03 -15.55
N GLU A 60 -11.62 -5.77 -15.29
CA GLU A 60 -12.13 -6.80 -16.20
C GLU A 60 -12.50 -6.22 -17.57
#